data_AF-A0AAV2DS02-F1
#
_entry.id   AF-A0AAV2DS02-F1
#
_cell.length_a   1.000
_cell.length_b   1.000
_cell.length_c   1.000
_cell.angle_alpha   90.00
_cell.angle_beta   90.00
_cell.angle_gamma   90.00
#
_symmetry.space_group_name_H-M   'P 1'
#
loop_
_entity.id
_entity.type
_entity.pdbx_description
1 polymer ?
#
loop_
_entity_poly.entity_id
_entity_poly.type
_entity_poly.pdbx_seq_one_letter_code
_entity_poly.pdbx_strand_id
1 'polypeptide(L)'
;MPVVASLEATPSFLDWKGQTIFTGDTETAEDRKARRDKVELHFILVVGYGKTANRLNYFLIRNSYGKDWGFKIRGADRSWEAKGLGRVLRASSRSSRQSLFTSFSYPKPWVPP
;
A
#
# COMPACT_ATOMS: atom_id res chain seq x y z
N MET A 1 -11.36 -4.39 -11.20
CA MET A 1 -11.56 -2.93 -11.08
C MET A 1 -10.61 -2.41 -10.02
N PRO A 2 -9.92 -1.28 -10.23
CA PRO A 2 -9.08 -0.69 -9.19
C PRO A 2 -9.96 -0.16 -8.05
N VAL A 3 -9.48 -0.32 -6.82
CA VAL A 3 -10.21 0.06 -5.60
C VAL A 3 -9.41 1.14 -4.90
N VAL A 4 -10.06 2.25 -4.53
CA VAL A 4 -9.45 3.26 -3.67
C VAL A 4 -9.41 2.70 -2.27
N ALA A 5 -8.27 2.80 -1.60
CA ALA A 5 -8.18 2.47 -0.19
C ALA A 5 -7.49 3.60 0.56
N SER A 6 -7.86 3.78 1.82
CA SER A 6 -7.16 4.66 2.74
C SER A 6 -6.25 3.85 3.66
N LEU A 7 -5.08 4.40 3.98
CA LEU A 7 -4.16 3.84 4.97
C LEU A 7 -3.54 4.96 5.80
N GLU A 8 -2.99 4.58 6.95
CA GLU A 8 -2.20 5.47 7.80
C GLU A 8 -0.79 5.59 7.22
N ALA A 9 -0.46 6.74 6.61
CA ALA A 9 0.86 7.00 6.05
C ALA A 9 1.80 7.46 7.16
N THR A 10 2.61 6.53 7.66
CA THR A 10 3.65 6.83 8.64
C THR A 10 4.91 7.39 7.95
N PRO A 11 5.83 8.02 8.68
CA PRO A 11 7.11 8.47 8.11
C PRO A 11 7.87 7.36 7.38
N SER A 12 7.87 6.13 7.91
CA SER A 12 8.52 5.01 7.24
C SER A 12 7.83 4.63 5.93
N PHE A 13 6.52 4.81 5.82
CA PHE A 13 5.78 4.62 4.56
C PHE A 13 6.18 5.66 3.52
N LEU A 14 6.39 6.92 3.94
CA LEU A 14 6.87 8.00 3.06
C LEU A 14 8.27 7.71 2.52
N ASP A 15 9.18 7.26 3.38
CA ASP A 15 10.58 7.00 3.01
C ASP A 15 10.79 5.67 2.26
N TRP A 16 9.78 4.81 2.25
CA TRP A 16 9.89 3.47 1.72
C TRP A 16 10.09 3.41 0.19
N LYS A 17 11.07 2.57 -0.23
CA LYS A 17 11.49 2.42 -1.63
C LYS A 17 10.99 1.15 -2.32
N GLY A 18 9.96 0.47 -1.77
CA GLY A 18 9.23 -0.58 -2.49
C GLY A 18 9.97 -1.92 -2.69
N GLN A 19 11.12 -2.11 -2.04
CA GLN A 19 11.97 -3.29 -2.22
C GLN A 19 11.34 -4.56 -1.63
N THR A 20 10.57 -4.42 -0.55
CA THR A 20 9.95 -5.53 0.20
C THR A 20 8.42 -5.40 0.22
N ILE A 21 7.71 -6.16 1.07
CA ILE A 21 6.32 -5.85 1.44
C ILE A 21 6.38 -4.87 2.61
N PHE A 22 5.68 -3.75 2.52
CA PHE A 22 5.49 -2.85 3.64
C PHE A 22 4.54 -3.51 4.65
N THR A 23 5.03 -3.74 5.87
CA THR A 23 4.28 -4.42 6.95
C THR A 23 3.87 -3.49 8.09
N GLY A 24 4.07 -2.18 7.91
CA GLY A 24 3.93 -1.20 8.98
C GLY A 24 5.17 -1.15 9.87
N ASP A 25 5.17 -0.15 10.74
CA ASP A 25 6.24 0.08 11.70
C ASP A 25 6.27 -1.01 12.79
N THR A 26 7.47 -1.41 13.18
CA THR A 26 7.70 -2.21 14.39
C THR A 26 7.85 -1.25 15.55
N GLU A 27 6.74 -0.95 16.22
CA GLU A 27 6.72 0.11 17.25
C GLU A 27 6.82 -0.43 18.67
N THR A 28 7.59 0.29 19.50
CA THR A 28 7.45 0.29 20.96
C THR A 28 6.26 1.14 21.41
N ALA A 29 5.92 1.17 22.70
CA ALA A 29 4.76 1.93 23.19
C ALA A 29 4.92 3.46 23.01
N GLU A 30 6.16 3.93 23.14
CA GLU A 30 6.57 5.33 22.96
C GLU A 30 6.47 5.74 21.49
N ASP A 31 6.92 4.86 20.58
CA ASP A 31 6.77 5.05 19.14
C ASP A 31 5.29 5.17 18.77
N ARG A 32 4.42 4.36 19.38
CA ARG A 32 2.97 4.38 19.12
C ARG A 32 2.32 5.72 19.47
N LYS A 33 2.79 6.38 20.54
CA LYS A 33 2.31 7.72 20.94
C LYS A 33 2.83 8.78 19.97
N ALA A 34 4.13 8.77 19.67
CA ALA A 34 4.74 9.71 18.73
C ALA A 34 4.18 9.56 17.29
N ARG A 35 3.84 8.32 16.89
CA ARG A 35 3.22 7.98 15.62
C ARG A 35 1.85 8.64 15.49
N ARG A 36 1.02 8.57 16.54
CA ARG A 36 -0.35 9.11 16.51
C ARG A 36 -0.40 10.59 16.15
N ASP A 37 0.62 11.35 16.53
CA ASP A 37 0.71 12.78 16.26
C ASP A 37 1.25 13.11 14.84
N LYS A 38 1.74 12.10 14.09
CA LYS A 38 2.33 12.25 12.74
C LYS A 38 1.75 11.33 11.67
N VAL A 39 0.70 10.57 11.99
CA VAL A 39 -0.01 9.75 11.00
C VAL A 39 -0.92 10.65 10.19
N GLU A 40 -0.72 10.66 8.87
CA GLU A 40 -1.70 11.22 7.94
C GLU A 40 -2.56 10.11 7.33
N LEU A 41 -3.86 10.37 7.20
CA LEU A 41 -4.74 9.51 6.42
C LEU A 41 -4.46 9.75 4.94
N HIS A 42 -3.93 8.73 4.25
CA HIS A 42 -3.56 8.84 2.85
C HIS A 42 -4.36 7.89 1.97
N PHE A 43 -4.76 8.37 0.79
CA PHE A 43 -5.55 7.60 -0.18
C PHE A 43 -4.65 7.08 -1.31
N ILE A 44 -4.80 5.79 -1.61
CA ILE A 44 -4.03 5.09 -2.64
C ILE A 44 -4.94 4.26 -3.52
N LEU A 45 -4.44 3.86 -4.69
CA LEU A 45 -5.15 2.99 -5.60
C LEU A 45 -4.64 1.56 -5.49
N VAL A 46 -5.49 0.62 -5.09
CA VAL A 46 -5.19 -0.81 -5.18
C VAL A 46 -5.42 -1.27 -6.62
N VAL A 47 -4.34 -1.72 -7.26
CA VAL A 47 -4.31 -2.13 -8.68
C VAL A 47 -4.13 -3.63 -8.86
N GLY A 48 -3.88 -4.37 -7.78
CA GLY A 48 -3.76 -5.82 -7.80
C GLY A 48 -3.50 -6.41 -6.41
N TYR A 49 -3.27 -7.71 -6.38
CA TYR A 49 -2.92 -8.44 -5.16
C TYR A 49 -2.04 -9.64 -5.50
N GLY A 50 -1.41 -10.22 -4.50
CA GLY A 50 -0.60 -11.40 -4.70
C GLY A 50 -0.18 -12.07 -3.40
N LYS A 51 0.67 -13.07 -3.55
CA LYS A 51 1.22 -13.84 -2.46
C LYS A 51 2.68 -14.13 -2.74
N THR A 52 3.53 -13.95 -1.75
CA THR A 52 4.96 -14.30 -1.83
C THR A 52 5.18 -15.79 -1.56
N ALA A 53 6.39 -16.28 -1.88
CA ALA A 53 6.79 -17.66 -1.60
C ALA A 53 6.65 -18.03 -0.10
N ASN A 54 6.93 -17.09 0.81
CA ASN A 54 6.74 -17.23 2.26
C ASN A 54 5.27 -17.04 2.71
N ARG A 55 4.31 -17.13 1.80
CA ARG A 55 2.86 -17.08 2.04
C ARG A 55 2.32 -15.77 2.62
N LEU A 56 3.02 -14.64 2.45
CA LEU A 56 2.50 -13.33 2.83
C LEU A 56 1.61 -12.78 1.70
N ASN A 57 0.38 -12.44 2.06
CA ASN A 57 -0.57 -11.84 1.13
C ASN A 57 -0.39 -10.32 1.11
N TYR A 58 -0.29 -9.74 -0.08
CA TYR A 58 -0.13 -8.30 -0.25
C TYR A 58 -1.14 -7.72 -1.25
N PHE A 59 -1.42 -6.44 -1.09
CA PHE A 59 -2.01 -5.60 -2.13
C PHE A 59 -0.90 -4.90 -2.92
N LEU A 60 -1.04 -4.89 -4.24
CA LEU A 60 -0.25 -4.05 -5.13
C LEU A 60 -0.98 -2.70 -5.23
N ILE A 61 -0.28 -1.64 -4.85
CA ILE A 61 -0.81 -0.29 -4.75
C ILE A 61 -0.07 0.64 -5.70
N ARG A 62 -0.77 1.68 -6.16
CA ARG A 62 -0.21 2.80 -6.89
C ARG A 62 -0.43 4.06 -6.08
N ASN A 63 0.64 4.82 -5.89
CA ASN A 63 0.68 6.02 -5.07
C ASN A 63 0.91 7.28 -5.92
N SER A 64 0.68 8.46 -5.33
CA SER A 64 0.78 9.79 -5.93
C SER A 64 2.02 10.60 -5.47
N TYR A 65 2.93 10.03 -4.67
CA TYR A 65 4.17 10.68 -4.19
C TYR A 65 5.28 10.81 -5.25
N GLY A 66 4.93 10.82 -6.53
CA GLY A 66 5.90 10.92 -7.62
C GLY A 66 6.55 9.59 -8.02
N LYS A 67 7.46 9.68 -9.00
CA LYS A 67 8.02 8.52 -9.72
C LYS A 67 9.15 7.81 -8.95
N ASP A 68 9.66 8.43 -7.90
CA ASP A 68 10.81 7.96 -7.11
C ASP A 68 10.42 7.33 -5.78
N TRP A 69 9.12 7.28 -5.50
CA TRP A 69 8.55 6.52 -4.40
C TRP A 69 8.27 5.08 -4.83
N GLY A 70 8.52 4.12 -3.94
CA GLY A 70 8.28 2.71 -4.22
C GLY A 70 9.12 2.14 -5.36
N PHE A 71 8.55 1.18 -6.09
CA PHE A 71 9.23 0.49 -7.19
C PHE A 71 8.56 0.71 -8.55
N LYS A 72 9.23 0.22 -9.59
CA LYS A 72 8.81 0.33 -10.99
C LYS A 72 8.64 -1.07 -11.58
N ILE A 73 7.60 -1.27 -12.40
CA ILE A 73 7.39 -2.49 -13.19
C ILE A 73 7.50 -2.10 -14.65
N ARG A 74 8.24 -2.88 -15.43
CA ARG A 74 8.33 -2.71 -16.89
C ARG A 74 7.73 -3.92 -17.58
N GLY A 75 7.00 -3.70 -18.67
CA GLY A 75 6.47 -4.76 -19.53
C GLY A 75 7.58 -5.67 -20.04
N ALA A 76 7.26 -6.94 -20.30
CA ALA A 76 8.22 -7.93 -20.78
C ALA A 76 8.87 -7.51 -22.12
N ASP A 77 8.06 -6.89 -23.00
CA ASP A 77 8.46 -6.30 -24.27
C ASP A 77 9.14 -4.92 -24.12
N ARG A 78 9.19 -4.39 -22.90
CA ARG A 78 9.72 -3.06 -22.55
C ARG A 78 8.97 -1.87 -23.17
N SER A 79 7.76 -2.08 -23.71
CA SER A 79 6.96 -1.02 -24.35
C SER A 79 6.31 -0.06 -23.34
N TRP A 80 6.11 -0.51 -22.10
CA TRP A 80 5.48 0.28 -21.04
C TRP A 80 6.17 0.13 -19.69
N GLU A 81 6.05 1.16 -18.85
CA GLU A 81 6.58 1.21 -17.49
C GLU A 81 5.57 1.83 -16.52
N ALA A 82 5.31 1.16 -15.41
CA ALA A 82 4.53 1.68 -14.28
C ALA A 82 5.47 2.07 -13.13
N LYS A 83 5.27 3.25 -12.54
CA LYS A 83 6.07 3.83 -11.45
C LYS A 83 5.19 4.17 -10.26
N GLY A 84 5.79 4.42 -9.09
CA GLY A 84 5.06 4.76 -7.88
C GLY A 84 4.29 3.58 -7.30
N LEU A 85 4.82 2.37 -7.46
CA LEU A 85 4.16 1.13 -7.03
C LEU A 85 4.66 0.66 -5.66
N GLY A 86 3.77 0.04 -4.90
CA GLY A 86 4.05 -0.51 -3.57
C GLY A 86 3.37 -1.85 -3.35
N ARG A 87 3.99 -2.74 -2.59
CA ARG A 87 3.39 -3.95 -2.02
C ARG A 87 3.10 -3.75 -0.54
N VAL A 88 1.84 -3.68 -0.14
CA VAL A 88 1.43 -3.47 1.26
C VAL A 88 0.76 -4.73 1.80
N LEU A 89 1.06 -5.10 3.04
CA LEU A 89 0.46 -6.28 3.68
C LEU A 89 -1.08 -6.17 3.70
N ARG A 90 -1.78 -7.17 3.16
CA ARG A 90 -3.25 -7.15 3.03
C ARG A 90 -3.96 -7.51 4.34
N ALA A 91 -3.47 -8.55 5.00
CA ALA A 91 -3.94 -9.07 6.28
C ALA A 91 -3.05 -10.26 6.63
N SER A 92 -2.74 -10.42 7.91
CA SER A 92 -2.09 -11.62 8.41
C SER A 92 -2.82 -12.08 9.67
N SER A 93 -3.54 -13.19 9.59
CA SER A 93 -4.10 -13.88 10.76
C SER A 93 -3.02 -14.49 11.67
N ARG A 94 -1.76 -14.50 11.21
CA ARG A 94 -0.60 -15.08 11.90
C ARG A 94 0.22 -14.04 12.68
N SER A 95 -0.12 -12.77 12.56
CA SER A 95 0.50 -11.69 13.32
C SER A 95 -0.60 -10.92 14.01
N SER A 96 -0.40 -10.52 15.27
CA SER A 96 -1.28 -9.59 16.00
C SER A 96 -1.39 -8.18 15.37
N ARG A 97 -0.82 -7.99 14.17
CA ARG A 97 -0.80 -6.72 13.44
C ARG A 97 -2.15 -6.50 12.75
N GLN A 98 -2.77 -5.37 13.07
CA GLN A 98 -3.98 -4.90 12.42
C GLN A 98 -3.72 -4.57 10.95
N SER A 99 -4.80 -4.52 10.15
CA SER A 99 -4.74 -4.03 8.78
C SER A 99 -4.15 -2.62 8.76
N LEU A 100 -3.23 -2.37 7.82
CA LEU A 100 -2.73 -1.02 7.56
C LEU A 100 -3.76 -0.16 6.82
N PHE A 101 -4.74 -0.80 6.17
CA PHE A 101 -5.84 -0.13 5.49
C PHE A 101 -7.00 0.12 6.44
N THR A 102 -7.54 1.33 6.37
CA THR A 102 -8.65 1.80 7.19
C THR A 102 -9.99 1.76 6.47
N SER A 103 -10.01 1.92 5.13
CA SER A 103 -11.25 1.81 4.34
C SER A 103 -10.96 1.44 2.88
N PHE A 104 -11.97 0.91 2.19
CA PHE A 104 -11.96 0.62 0.75
C PHE A 104 -13.23 1.21 0.11
N SER A 105 -13.08 1.83 -1.06
CA SER A 105 -14.17 2.40 -1.85
C SER A 105 -13.90 2.20 -3.34
N TYR A 106 -14.95 1.97 -4.12
CA TYR A 106 -14.86 1.88 -5.57
C TYR A 106 -16.04 2.63 -6.20
N PRO A 107 -15.81 3.38 -7.29
CA PRO A 107 -16.90 4.07 -7.96
C PRO A 107 -17.80 3.04 -8.65
N LYS A 108 -19.11 3.20 -8.48
CA LYS A 108 -20.10 2.54 -9.33
C LYS A 108 -20.32 3.46 -10.54
N PRO A 109 -19.84 3.10 -11.75
CA PRO A 109 -20.07 3.92 -12.92
C PRO A 109 -21.57 4.03 -13.15
N TRP A 110 -22.03 5.22 -13.48
CA TRP A 110 -23.38 5.40 -13.97
C TRP A 110 -23.49 4.71 -15.33
N VAL A 111 -24.47 3.83 -15.46
CA VAL A 111 -24.82 3.17 -16.73
C VAL A 111 -26.20 3.70 -17.11
N PRO A 112 -26.36 4.36 -18.26
CA PRO A 112 -27.68 4.78 -18.73
C PRO A 112 -28.62 3.57 -18.85
N PRO A 113 -29.93 3.77 -18.66
CA PRO A 113 -30.93 2.72 -18.82
C PRO A 113 -30.98 2.16 -20.25
#